data_AF-A0A0Q6TEI0-F1
#
_entry.id   AF-A0A0Q6TEI0-F1
#
_cell.length_a   1.000
_cell.length_b   1.000
_cell.length_c   1.000
_cell.angle_alpha   90.00
_cell.angle_beta   90.00
_cell.angle_gamma   90.00
#
_symmetry.space_group_name_H-M   'P 1'
#
loop_
_entity.id
_entity.type
_entity.pdbx_description
1 polymer ?
#
loop_
_entity_poly.entity_id
_entity_poly.type
_entity_poly.pdbx_seq_one_letter_code
_entity_poly.pdbx_strand_id
1 'polypeptide(L)'
;MMKPRLSLFAEQEREDRRAKTGDPLVGLAEHVDFEALAACIDAATPRPSRANGGRPPYPTVLMIKTLVLQQLYNLADDALEYQLLDRRSYNLKRLVFLKEHRVAPF
;
A
#
# COMPACT_ATOMS: atom_id res chain seq x y z
N MET A 1 35.59 1.52 -10.35
CA MET A 1 34.15 1.56 -9.99
C MET A 1 33.35 1.91 -11.23
N MET A 2 32.73 0.91 -11.88
CA MET A 2 31.96 1.10 -13.12
C MET A 2 30.63 1.80 -12.80
N LYS A 3 30.42 3.02 -13.30
CA LYS A 3 29.11 3.68 -13.27
C LYS A 3 28.13 2.82 -14.09
N PRO A 4 26.96 2.44 -13.56
CA PRO A 4 25.99 1.70 -14.35
C PRO A 4 25.58 2.58 -15.54
N ARG A 5 25.74 2.08 -16.77
CA ARG A 5 25.18 2.72 -17.96
C ARG A 5 23.66 2.75 -17.79
N LEU A 6 23.04 3.93 -17.81
CA LEU A 6 21.58 4.03 -17.87
C LEU A 6 21.10 3.31 -19.13
N SER A 7 20.47 2.13 -18.96
CA SER A 7 19.73 1.47 -20.04
C SER A 7 18.57 2.40 -20.44
N LEU A 8 18.36 2.58 -21.74
CA LEU A 8 17.19 3.31 -22.27
C LEU A 8 15.87 2.67 -21.81
N PHE A 9 15.90 1.38 -21.46
CA PHE A 9 14.77 0.60 -20.97
C PHE A 9 14.86 0.29 -19.47
N ALA A 10 15.69 1.02 -18.71
CA ALA A 10 15.88 0.75 -17.29
C ALA A 10 14.58 0.86 -16.46
N GLU A 11 13.57 1.55 -16.97
CA GLU A 11 12.24 1.62 -16.34
C GLU A 11 11.43 0.35 -16.63
N GLN A 12 11.38 -0.08 -17.90
CA GLN A 12 10.73 -1.32 -18.34
C GLN A 12 11.37 -2.56 -17.69
N GLU A 13 12.70 -2.63 -17.63
CA GLU A 13 13.41 -3.74 -16.98
C GLU A 13 13.11 -3.84 -15.47
N ARG A 14 12.86 -2.69 -14.82
CA ARG A 14 12.42 -2.66 -13.43
C ARG A 14 10.96 -3.11 -13.32
N GLU A 15 10.09 -2.74 -14.27
CA GLU A 15 8.70 -3.23 -14.35
C GLU A 15 8.62 -4.74 -14.53
N ASP A 16 9.38 -5.30 -15.47
CA ASP A 16 9.37 -6.73 -15.76
C ASP A 16 9.91 -7.55 -14.59
N ARG A 17 10.94 -7.03 -13.91
CA ARG A 17 11.44 -7.63 -12.67
C ARG A 17 10.39 -7.57 -11.56
N ARG A 18 9.62 -6.48 -11.46
CA ARG A 18 8.52 -6.33 -10.50
C ARG A 18 7.35 -7.27 -10.78
N ALA A 19 6.92 -7.39 -12.03
CA ALA A 19 5.84 -8.30 -12.43
C ALA A 19 6.15 -9.75 -12.05
N LYS A 20 7.44 -10.14 -12.08
CA LYS A 20 7.91 -11.46 -11.66
C LYS A 20 7.90 -11.68 -10.14
N THR A 21 7.99 -10.64 -9.33
CA THR A 21 7.99 -10.74 -7.85
C THR A 21 6.58 -10.94 -7.28
N GLY A 22 5.53 -10.65 -8.06
CA GLY A 22 4.13 -10.85 -7.64
C GLY A 22 3.64 -9.85 -6.59
N ASP A 23 2.33 -9.83 -6.35
CA ASP A 23 1.69 -9.02 -5.32
C ASP A 23 1.57 -9.83 -4.02
N PRO A 24 2.34 -9.52 -2.96
CA PRO A 24 2.26 -10.27 -1.70
C PRO A 24 0.90 -10.17 -1.01
N LEU A 25 0.12 -9.11 -1.24
CA LEU A 25 -1.23 -9.00 -0.69
C LEU A 25 -2.22 -9.91 -1.41
N VAL A 26 -2.00 -10.25 -2.67
CA VAL A 26 -2.83 -11.25 -3.38
C VAL A 26 -2.66 -12.62 -2.73
N GLY A 27 -1.42 -13.05 -2.48
CA GLY A 27 -1.17 -14.31 -1.78
C GLY A 27 -1.71 -14.29 -0.34
N LEU A 28 -1.60 -13.15 0.36
CA LEU A 28 -2.12 -13.04 1.71
C LEU A 28 -3.66 -13.02 1.76
N ALA A 29 -4.32 -12.45 0.74
CA ALA A 29 -5.78 -12.42 0.65
C ALA A 29 -6.41 -13.81 0.45
N GLU A 30 -5.65 -14.81 0.02
CA GLU A 30 -6.10 -16.21 -0.02
C GLU A 30 -6.20 -16.83 1.38
N HIS A 31 -5.47 -16.29 2.35
CA HIS A 31 -5.38 -16.83 3.71
C HIS A 31 -6.01 -15.93 4.77
N VAL A 32 -6.17 -14.63 4.47
CA VAL A 32 -6.65 -13.62 5.42
C VAL A 32 -7.81 -12.84 4.82
N ASP A 33 -8.95 -12.90 5.48
CA ASP A 33 -10.06 -12.01 5.21
C ASP A 33 -9.81 -10.64 5.88
N PHE A 34 -9.30 -9.70 5.08
CA PHE A 34 -9.00 -8.34 5.54
C PHE A 34 -10.23 -7.54 5.96
N GLU A 35 -11.40 -7.82 5.37
CA GLU A 35 -12.65 -7.11 5.70
C GLU A 35 -13.15 -7.57 7.08
N ALA A 36 -13.15 -8.87 7.33
CA ALA A 36 -13.49 -9.43 8.64
C ALA A 36 -12.54 -8.93 9.72
N LEU A 37 -11.23 -8.90 9.44
CA LEU A 37 -10.23 -8.36 10.36
C LEU A 37 -10.46 -6.86 10.64
N ALA A 38 -10.77 -6.07 9.61
CA ALA A 38 -11.06 -4.66 9.76
C ALA A 38 -12.31 -4.43 10.62
N ALA A 39 -13.38 -5.18 10.41
CA ALA A 39 -14.59 -5.10 11.21
C ALA A 39 -14.31 -5.41 12.70
N CYS A 40 -13.51 -6.43 12.99
CA CYS A 40 -13.08 -6.75 14.35
C CYS A 40 -12.29 -5.60 14.99
N ILE A 41 -11.38 -4.97 14.23
CA ILE A 41 -10.58 -3.84 14.72
C ILE A 41 -11.43 -2.60 14.96
N ASP A 42 -12.36 -2.29 14.06
CA ASP A 42 -13.27 -1.15 14.23
C ASP A 42 -14.18 -1.33 15.45
N ALA A 43 -14.60 -2.56 15.76
CA ALA A 43 -15.34 -2.88 16.96
C ALA A 43 -14.48 -2.77 18.23
N ALA A 44 -13.23 -3.23 18.19
CA ALA A 44 -12.31 -3.19 19.32
C ALA A 44 -11.76 -1.78 19.59
N THR A 45 -11.61 -0.96 18.55
CA THR A 45 -11.05 0.40 18.62
C THR A 45 -11.97 1.39 17.90
N PRO A 46 -13.11 1.76 18.52
CA PRO A 46 -14.03 2.72 17.94
C PRO A 46 -13.35 4.06 17.71
N ARG A 47 -13.43 4.56 16.48
CA ARG A 47 -12.79 5.84 16.12
C ARG A 47 -13.57 7.02 16.70
N PRO A 48 -12.88 8.10 17.09
CA PRO A 48 -13.53 9.26 17.69
C PRO A 48 -14.53 9.92 16.73
N SER A 49 -15.57 10.52 17.34
CA SER A 49 -16.66 11.18 16.63
C SER A 49 -16.19 12.29 15.67
N ARG A 50 -16.81 12.36 14.49
CA ARG A 50 -16.59 13.39 13.45
C ARG A 50 -17.20 14.76 13.75
N ALA A 51 -17.67 14.99 14.97
CA ALA A 51 -18.36 16.23 15.36
C ALA A 51 -17.55 17.51 15.05
N ASN A 52 -16.22 17.42 14.98
CA ASN A 52 -15.33 18.57 14.81
C ASN A 52 -14.85 18.82 13.37
N GLY A 53 -15.41 18.12 12.36
CA GLY A 53 -14.99 18.26 10.97
C GLY A 53 -13.57 17.72 10.68
N GLY A 54 -13.16 17.75 9.41
CA GLY A 54 -11.83 17.27 8.95
C GLY A 54 -11.90 16.22 7.83
N ARG A 55 -10.73 15.87 7.29
CA ARG A 55 -10.60 14.82 6.25
C ARG A 55 -11.06 13.48 6.83
N PRO A 56 -11.91 12.71 6.13
CA PRO A 56 -12.29 11.38 6.57
C PRO A 56 -11.04 10.51 6.80
N PRO A 57 -11.01 9.72 7.89
CA PRO A 57 -9.90 8.82 8.13
C PRO A 57 -9.91 7.70 7.08
N TYR A 58 -8.73 7.15 6.76
CA TYR A 58 -8.61 6.05 5.80
C TYR A 58 -9.39 4.81 6.27
N PRO A 59 -9.98 4.02 5.35
CA PRO A 59 -10.61 2.76 5.70
C PRO A 59 -9.67 1.84 6.49
N THR A 60 -10.19 1.11 7.47
CA THR A 60 -9.39 0.24 8.36
C THR A 60 -8.70 -0.86 7.55
N VAL A 61 -9.38 -1.42 6.55
CA VAL A 61 -8.81 -2.38 5.58
C VAL A 61 -7.55 -1.84 4.92
N LEU A 62 -7.58 -0.58 4.48
CA LEU A 62 -6.45 0.07 3.82
C LEU A 62 -5.28 0.24 4.80
N MET A 63 -5.57 0.64 6.04
CA MET A 63 -4.55 0.78 7.09
C MET A 63 -3.89 -0.56 7.41
N ILE A 64 -4.67 -1.64 7.55
CA ILE A 64 -4.13 -2.99 7.79
C ILE A 64 -3.19 -3.40 6.66
N LYS A 65 -3.65 -3.30 5.40
CA LYS A 65 -2.82 -3.64 4.23
C LYS A 65 -1.51 -2.84 4.21
N THR A 66 -1.59 -1.56 4.56
CA THR A 66 -0.42 -0.67 4.62
C THR A 66 0.57 -1.10 5.71
N LEU A 67 0.10 -1.41 6.92
CA LEU A 67 0.94 -1.89 8.02
C LEU A 67 1.58 -3.26 7.72
N VAL A 68 0.84 -4.16 7.06
CA VAL A 68 1.38 -5.45 6.62
C VAL A 68 2.53 -5.24 5.63
N LEU A 69 2.35 -4.36 4.65
CA LEU A 69 3.40 -4.05 3.68
C LEU A 69 4.60 -3.36 4.33
N GLN A 70 4.34 -2.47 5.29
CA GLN A 70 5.39 -1.84 6.08
C GLN A 70 6.26 -2.90 6.79
N GLN A 71 5.63 -3.90 7.41
CA GLN A 71 6.32 -4.98 8.09
C GLN A 71 7.05 -5.92 7.11
N LEU A 72 6.44 -6.28 5.98
CA LEU A 72 7.03 -7.18 4.98
C LEU A 72 8.29 -6.61 4.34
N TYR A 73 8.33 -5.28 4.14
CA TYR A 73 9.47 -4.60 3.54
C TYR A 73 10.36 -3.87 4.56
N ASN A 74 10.04 -4.00 5.86
CA ASN A 74 10.74 -3.34 6.96
C ASN A 74 10.93 -1.82 6.74
N LEU A 75 9.86 -1.15 6.31
CA LEU A 75 9.84 0.27 5.98
C LEU A 75 9.64 1.12 7.24
N ALA A 76 10.36 2.24 7.31
CA ALA A 76 10.05 3.32 8.25
C ALA A 76 8.79 4.09 7.81
N ASP A 77 8.08 4.72 8.75
CA ASP A 77 6.85 5.49 8.49
C ASP A 77 7.07 6.57 7.42
N ASP A 78 8.15 7.36 7.51
CA ASP A 78 8.47 8.41 6.53
C ASP A 78 8.69 7.83 5.13
N ALA A 79 9.33 6.66 5.04
CA ALA A 79 9.60 5.98 3.78
C ALA A 79 8.31 5.40 3.18
N LEU A 80 7.43 4.88 4.03
CA LEU A 80 6.11 4.41 3.65
C LEU A 80 5.26 5.57 3.11
N GLU A 81 5.18 6.69 3.84
CA GLU A 81 4.43 7.88 3.42
C GLU A 81 4.97 8.42 2.09
N TYR A 82 6.30 8.53 1.95
CA TYR A 82 6.92 8.93 0.70
C TYR A 82 6.50 8.03 -0.47
N GLN A 83 6.52 6.71 -0.28
CA GLN A 83 6.11 5.74 -1.29
C GLN A 83 4.59 5.76 -1.55
N LEU A 84 3.78 6.12 -0.55
CA LEU A 84 2.33 6.21 -0.68
C LEU A 84 1.88 7.55 -1.28
N LEU A 85 2.69 8.59 -1.23
CA LEU A 85 2.39 9.91 -1.81
C LEU A 85 3.00 10.08 -3.20
N ASP A 86 4.18 9.53 -3.45
CA ASP A 86 4.88 9.72 -4.71
C ASP A 86 4.12 9.12 -5.91
N ARG A 87 3.98 9.93 -6.96
CA ARG A 87 3.27 9.58 -8.21
C ARG A 87 4.03 8.52 -9.02
N ARG A 88 5.35 8.42 -8.82
CA ARG A 88 6.20 7.38 -9.45
C ARG A 88 6.28 6.10 -8.62
N SER A 89 5.89 6.16 -7.36
CA SER A 89 5.83 5.01 -6.46
C SER A 89 4.59 4.16 -6.75
N TYR A 90 4.65 3.47 -7.89
CA TYR A 90 3.66 2.46 -8.28
C TYR A 90 3.70 1.23 -7.38
N ASN A 91 4.75 1.01 -6.56
CA ASN A 91 4.90 -0.22 -5.80
C ASN A 91 3.81 -0.40 -4.74
N LEU A 92 3.78 0.41 -3.67
CA LEU A 92 2.79 0.27 -2.60
C LEU A 92 1.39 0.70 -3.01
N LYS A 93 1.27 1.75 -3.83
CA LYS A 93 -0.04 2.18 -4.34
C LYS A 93 -0.72 1.06 -5.11
N ARG A 94 0.02 0.35 -5.96
CA ARG A 94 -0.54 -0.76 -6.72
C ARG A 94 -1.05 -1.85 -5.78
N LEU A 95 -0.25 -2.30 -4.82
CA LEU A 95 -0.62 -3.39 -3.91
C LEU A 95 -1.82 -3.01 -3.02
N VAL A 96 -1.82 -1.79 -2.46
CA VAL A 96 -2.89 -1.33 -1.56
C VAL A 96 -4.18 -1.04 -2.31
N PHE A 97 -4.12 -0.51 -3.54
CA PHE A 97 -5.28 0.00 -4.26
C PHE A 97 -5.79 -0.89 -5.41
N LEU A 98 -5.17 -2.04 -5.76
CA LEU A 98 -5.51 -2.78 -6.99
C LEU A 98 -6.90 -3.43 -7.09
N LYS A 99 -7.77 -3.30 -6.08
CA LYS A 99 -9.15 -3.80 -6.17
C LYS A 99 -10.21 -2.75 -5.91
N GLU A 100 -9.80 -1.51 -5.66
CA GLU A 100 -10.67 -0.44 -5.14
C GLU A 100 -10.64 0.77 -6.09
N HIS A 101 -10.83 0.52 -7.38
CA HIS A 101 -11.08 1.61 -8.31
C HIS A 101 -12.50 2.16 -8.08
N ARG A 102 -12.59 3.26 -7.31
CA ARG A 102 -13.31 4.50 -7.71
C ARG A 102 -12.92 5.76 -6.95
N VAL A 103 -11.95 5.74 -6.04
CA VAL A 103 -11.46 6.99 -5.43
C VAL A 103 -9.95 6.93 -5.28
N ALA A 104 -9.22 7.60 -6.18
CA ALA A 104 -7.85 7.98 -5.89
C ALA A 104 -7.91 9.06 -4.79
N PRO A 105 -7.23 8.90 -3.64
CA PRO A 105 -7.16 9.95 -2.64
C PRO A 105 -6.00 10.88 -2.98
N PHE A 106 -6.07 11.56 -4.12
CA PHE A 106 -5.26 12.73 -4.44
C PHE A 106 -6.18 13.78 -5.07
#